data_AF-A0A6B2LMW3-F1
#
_entry.id   AF-A0A6B2LMW3-F1
#
_cell.length_a   1.000
_cell.length_b   1.000
_cell.length_c   1.000
_cell.angle_alpha   90.00
_cell.angle_beta   90.00
_cell.angle_gamma   90.00
#
_symmetry.space_group_name_H-M   'P 1'
#
loop_
_entity.id
_entity.type
_entity.pdbx_description
1 polymer ?
#
loop_
_entity_poly.entity_id
_entity_poly.type
_entity_poly.pdbx_seq_one_letter_code
_entity_poly.pdbx_strand_id
1 'polypeptide(L)'
;MSQEVQFLYSKPNEVTPSERPEDAIPDLPENAEARNFLKKAPTSGLWMPLGKEVKVMKCWRCGAYGHRRDDKDCPLFLTGTSENENFLKRHEDPMTEYLKKQPTEKEAAQERVEYYKSILQKAEKKKLKKKEKKRKREEEKTTSKAHKKSK
;
A
#
# COMPACT_ATOMS: atom_id res chain seq x y z
N MET A 1 6.16 14.24 -46.71
CA MET A 1 5.52 13.84 -45.44
C MET A 1 5.96 12.42 -45.16
N SER A 2 6.91 12.27 -44.23
CA SER A 2 7.73 11.08 -43.99
C SER A 2 6.87 9.86 -43.64
N GLN A 3 7.23 8.69 -44.17
CA GLN A 3 6.56 7.41 -43.93
C GLN A 3 6.40 7.07 -42.43
N GLU A 4 7.25 7.63 -41.58
CA GLU A 4 7.18 7.52 -40.11
C GLU A 4 5.91 8.12 -39.50
N VAL A 5 5.38 9.20 -40.07
CA VAL A 5 4.14 9.84 -39.59
C VAL A 5 2.92 8.98 -39.93
N GLN A 6 3.02 8.18 -40.99
CA GLN A 6 1.95 7.30 -41.45
C GLN A 6 1.80 6.04 -40.58
N PHE A 7 2.90 5.59 -39.94
CA PHE A 7 2.86 4.49 -38.97
C PHE A 7 2.19 4.90 -37.64
N LEU A 8 2.45 6.12 -37.18
CA LEU A 8 1.87 6.68 -35.94
C LEU A 8 0.35 6.91 -36.02
N TYR A 9 -0.20 7.00 -37.25
CA TYR A 9 -1.64 7.08 -37.52
C TYR A 9 -2.13 5.90 -38.36
N SER A 10 -1.52 4.72 -38.19
CA SER A 10 -2.09 3.49 -38.72
C SER A 10 -3.43 3.24 -38.02
N LYS A 11 -4.50 3.16 -38.82
CA LYS A 11 -5.86 2.85 -38.36
C LYS A 11 -5.79 1.64 -37.40
N PRO A 12 -6.42 1.70 -36.21
CA PRO A 12 -6.55 0.51 -35.38
C PRO A 12 -7.19 -0.59 -36.23
N ASN A 13 -6.64 -1.81 -36.16
CA ASN A 13 -7.16 -2.98 -36.88
C ASN A 13 -8.68 -2.97 -36.85
N GLU A 14 -9.30 -2.88 -38.03
CA GLU A 14 -10.74 -2.92 -38.18
C GLU A 14 -11.21 -4.28 -37.65
N VAL A 15 -11.78 -4.28 -36.44
CA VAL A 15 -12.36 -5.48 -35.83
C VAL A 15 -13.60 -5.80 -36.64
N THR A 16 -13.51 -6.80 -37.50
CA THR A 16 -14.69 -7.36 -38.18
C THR A 16 -15.69 -7.77 -37.09
N PRO A 17 -16.98 -7.43 -37.21
CA PRO A 17 -17.98 -7.95 -36.29
C PRO A 17 -17.95 -9.48 -36.42
N SER A 18 -17.42 -10.13 -35.40
CA SER A 18 -17.33 -11.58 -35.34
C SER A 18 -18.75 -12.12 -35.33
N GLU A 19 -19.08 -13.04 -36.25
CA GLU A 19 -20.42 -13.63 -36.36
C GLU A 19 -20.83 -14.37 -35.08
N ARG A 20 -19.85 -14.71 -34.21
CA ARG A 20 -20.05 -15.44 -32.97
C ARG A 20 -19.20 -14.85 -31.82
N PRO A 21 -19.74 -14.79 -30.59
CA PRO A 21 -19.08 -14.13 -29.46
C PRO A 21 -17.74 -14.76 -29.04
N GLU A 22 -17.49 -16.04 -29.36
CA GLU A 22 -16.23 -16.74 -29.07
C GLU A 22 -15.04 -16.32 -29.95
N ASP A 23 -15.28 -15.67 -31.09
CA ASP A 23 -14.24 -15.32 -32.06
C ASP A 23 -13.52 -14.01 -31.71
N ALA A 24 -14.11 -13.22 -30.83
CA ALA A 24 -13.46 -12.06 -30.21
C ALA A 24 -12.41 -12.47 -29.14
N ILE A 25 -12.34 -13.75 -28.76
CA ILE A 25 -11.36 -14.28 -27.80
C ILE A 25 -10.25 -15.03 -28.56
N PRO A 26 -8.96 -14.68 -28.36
CA PRO A 26 -7.83 -15.37 -29.01
C PRO A 26 -7.75 -16.86 -28.66
N ASP A 27 -7.31 -17.67 -29.63
CA ASP A 27 -7.16 -19.13 -29.49
C ASP A 27 -5.89 -19.52 -28.73
N LEU A 28 -5.90 -19.25 -27.42
CA LEU A 28 -4.83 -19.61 -26.50
C LEU A 28 -5.37 -20.65 -25.50
N PRO A 29 -4.53 -21.58 -25.00
CA PRO A 29 -4.96 -22.62 -24.06
C PRO A 29 -5.58 -22.02 -22.78
N GLU A 30 -5.10 -20.87 -22.34
CA GLU A 30 -5.63 -20.13 -21.18
C GLU A 30 -7.07 -19.62 -21.39
N ASN A 31 -7.47 -19.38 -22.63
CA ASN A 31 -8.79 -18.84 -22.98
C ASN A 31 -9.77 -19.91 -23.48
N ALA A 32 -9.32 -21.17 -23.56
CA ALA A 32 -10.12 -22.26 -24.10
C ALA A 32 -11.43 -22.46 -23.33
N GLU A 33 -11.42 -22.25 -22.01
CA GLU A 33 -12.61 -22.37 -21.16
C GLU A 33 -13.69 -21.34 -21.54
N ALA A 34 -13.30 -20.06 -21.67
CA ALA A 34 -14.22 -19.00 -22.05
C ALA A 34 -14.79 -19.21 -23.47
N ARG A 35 -13.95 -19.63 -24.43
CA ARG A 35 -14.41 -19.95 -25.80
C ARG A 35 -15.35 -21.15 -25.82
N ASN A 36 -15.02 -22.22 -25.10
CA ASN A 36 -15.85 -23.42 -25.05
C ASN A 36 -17.18 -23.18 -24.36
N PHE A 37 -17.23 -22.29 -23.37
CA PHE A 37 -18.46 -21.86 -22.74
C PHE A 37 -19.35 -21.10 -23.72
N LEU A 38 -18.81 -20.07 -24.40
CA LEU A 38 -19.56 -19.26 -25.36
C LEU A 38 -20.06 -20.07 -26.56
N LYS A 39 -19.25 -21.02 -27.07
CA LYS A 39 -19.66 -21.94 -28.15
C LYS A 39 -20.85 -22.83 -27.79
N LYS A 40 -20.99 -23.19 -26.51
CA LYS A 40 -22.06 -24.06 -26.01
C LYS A 40 -23.24 -23.28 -25.44
N ALA A 41 -23.07 -21.99 -25.20
CA ALA A 41 -24.10 -21.14 -24.62
C ALA A 41 -25.21 -20.89 -25.64
N PRO A 42 -26.49 -21.05 -25.26
CA PRO A 42 -27.62 -20.56 -26.03
C PRO A 42 -27.43 -19.08 -26.38
N THR A 43 -27.45 -18.75 -27.67
CA THR A 43 -27.25 -17.37 -28.16
C THR A 43 -28.53 -16.54 -28.11
N SER A 44 -29.69 -17.19 -27.91
CA SER A 44 -31.00 -16.55 -27.78
C SER A 44 -31.74 -17.09 -26.56
N GLY A 45 -32.23 -16.18 -25.71
CA GLY A 45 -32.95 -16.51 -24.47
C GLY A 45 -32.04 -16.82 -23.28
N LEU A 46 -32.39 -16.22 -22.13
CA LEU A 46 -31.72 -16.27 -20.82
C LEU A 46 -30.35 -15.56 -20.77
N TRP A 47 -30.29 -14.40 -20.07
CA TRP A 47 -29.08 -13.58 -19.84
C TRP A 47 -27.95 -14.37 -19.14
N MET A 48 -28.27 -15.50 -18.50
CA MET A 48 -27.33 -16.41 -17.83
C MET A 48 -27.73 -17.87 -18.08
N PRO A 49 -27.32 -18.48 -19.20
CA PRO A 49 -27.82 -19.79 -19.61
C PRO A 49 -27.49 -20.94 -18.65
N LEU A 50 -26.48 -20.79 -17.77
CA LEU A 50 -26.05 -21.80 -16.81
C LEU A 50 -25.72 -21.20 -15.43
N GLY A 51 -26.24 -20.02 -15.12
CA GLY A 51 -25.86 -19.25 -13.91
C GLY A 51 -24.41 -18.77 -13.89
N LYS A 52 -23.64 -19.04 -14.95
CA LYS A 52 -22.30 -18.51 -15.20
C LYS A 52 -22.37 -17.43 -16.27
N GLU A 53 -21.90 -16.23 -15.94
CA GLU A 53 -21.75 -15.13 -16.89
C GLU A 53 -20.31 -15.12 -17.39
N VAL A 54 -20.09 -15.31 -18.69
CA VAL A 54 -18.76 -15.25 -19.32
C VAL A 54 -18.69 -14.02 -20.21
N LYS A 55 -17.80 -13.10 -19.87
CA LYS A 55 -17.67 -11.82 -20.57
C LYS A 55 -16.58 -11.89 -21.65
N VAL A 56 -16.86 -11.35 -22.83
CA VAL A 56 -15.93 -11.24 -23.96
C VAL A 56 -14.95 -10.09 -23.75
N MET A 57 -14.30 -10.05 -22.59
CA MET A 57 -13.36 -9.00 -22.23
C MET A 57 -12.19 -9.59 -21.45
N LYS A 58 -11.02 -9.02 -21.68
CA LYS A 58 -9.77 -9.44 -21.05
C LYS A 58 -9.67 -8.81 -19.66
N CYS A 59 -9.42 -9.63 -18.64
CA CYS A 59 -9.09 -9.14 -17.32
C CYS A 59 -7.67 -8.54 -17.33
N TRP A 60 -7.50 -7.29 -16.92
CA TRP A 60 -6.18 -6.64 -16.84
C TRP A 60 -5.25 -7.32 -15.81
N ARG A 61 -5.84 -7.94 -14.78
CA ARG A 61 -5.08 -8.46 -13.64
C ARG A 61 -4.41 -9.80 -13.92
N CYS A 62 -5.14 -10.75 -14.49
CA CYS A 62 -4.62 -12.08 -14.84
C CYS A 62 -4.41 -12.29 -16.34
N GLY A 63 -4.91 -11.39 -17.19
CA GLY A 63 -4.79 -11.51 -18.65
C GLY A 63 -5.75 -12.50 -19.30
N ALA A 64 -6.53 -13.27 -18.53
CA ALA A 64 -7.50 -14.21 -19.07
C ALA A 64 -8.81 -13.53 -19.49
N TYR A 65 -9.49 -14.11 -20.48
CA TYR A 65 -10.84 -13.70 -20.88
C TYR A 65 -11.91 -14.38 -20.02
N GLY A 66 -13.12 -13.81 -20.00
CA GLY A 66 -14.29 -14.43 -19.38
C GLY A 66 -14.80 -13.74 -18.12
N HIS A 67 -14.01 -12.84 -17.52
CA HIS A 67 -14.37 -12.12 -16.28
C HIS A 67 -13.78 -10.71 -16.25
N ARG A 68 -14.27 -9.85 -15.35
CA ARG A 68 -13.73 -8.53 -15.03
C ARG A 68 -12.73 -8.58 -13.88
N ARG A 69 -11.94 -7.53 -13.75
CA ARG A 69 -10.97 -7.35 -12.64
C ARG A 69 -11.60 -7.58 -11.26
N ASP A 70 -12.81 -7.09 -11.06
CA ASP A 70 -13.50 -7.09 -9.77
C ASP A 70 -14.39 -8.34 -9.56
N ASP A 71 -14.44 -9.24 -10.54
CA ASP A 71 -15.22 -10.48 -10.43
C ASP A 71 -14.48 -11.51 -9.55
N LYS A 72 -15.25 -12.24 -8.72
CA LYS A 72 -14.73 -13.29 -7.82
C LYS A 72 -14.11 -14.48 -8.58
N ASP A 73 -14.46 -14.63 -9.86
CA ASP A 73 -13.94 -15.66 -10.75
C ASP A 73 -12.49 -15.41 -11.17
N CYS A 74 -11.95 -14.20 -10.92
CA CYS A 74 -10.53 -13.95 -11.19
C CYS A 74 -9.67 -14.85 -10.29
N PRO A 75 -8.75 -15.67 -10.82
CA PRO A 75 -7.89 -16.53 -10.00
C PRO A 75 -7.02 -15.72 -9.04
N LEU A 76 -6.71 -14.47 -9.40
CA LEU A 76 -5.94 -13.57 -8.56
C LEU A 76 -6.79 -12.89 -7.47
N PHE A 77 -8.12 -13.02 -7.48
CA PHE A 77 -9.04 -12.33 -6.57
C PHE A 77 -8.69 -12.57 -5.10
N LEU A 78 -8.51 -13.85 -4.72
CA LEU A 78 -8.15 -14.24 -3.35
C LEU A 78 -6.65 -14.20 -3.07
N THR A 79 -5.80 -14.53 -4.06
CA THR A 79 -4.35 -14.62 -3.86
C THR A 79 -3.66 -13.26 -3.70
N GLY A 80 -4.39 -12.16 -3.91
CA GLY A 80 -3.92 -10.81 -3.61
C GLY A 80 -3.01 -10.21 -4.69
N THR A 81 -2.48 -9.03 -4.38
CA THR A 81 -1.77 -8.13 -5.31
C THR A 81 -0.51 -8.80 -5.87
N SER A 82 -0.49 -9.09 -7.18
CA SER A 82 0.70 -9.63 -7.84
C SER A 82 1.86 -8.62 -7.78
N GLU A 83 3.10 -9.08 -7.97
CA GLU A 83 4.27 -8.17 -8.03
C GLU A 83 4.06 -7.06 -9.08
N ASN A 84 3.38 -7.37 -10.17
CA ASN A 84 2.99 -6.42 -11.21
C ASN A 84 2.01 -5.36 -10.70
N GLU A 85 1.00 -5.75 -9.89
CA GLU A 85 0.10 -4.78 -9.29
C GLU A 85 0.78 -3.94 -8.20
N ASN A 86 1.78 -4.48 -7.49
CA ASN A 86 2.60 -3.70 -6.56
C ASN A 86 3.48 -2.68 -7.30
N PHE A 87 4.03 -3.06 -8.46
CA PHE A 87 4.77 -2.16 -9.33
C PHE A 87 3.88 -1.02 -9.84
N LEU A 88 2.69 -1.35 -10.37
CA LEU A 88 1.68 -0.37 -10.78
C LEU A 88 1.31 0.57 -9.63
N LYS A 89 0.98 0.04 -8.44
CA LYS A 89 0.65 0.86 -7.26
C LYS A 89 1.78 1.81 -6.87
N ARG A 90 3.05 1.38 -6.91
CA ARG A 90 4.18 2.27 -6.60
C ARG A 90 4.37 3.38 -7.62
N HIS A 91 4.16 3.09 -8.90
CA HIS A 91 4.33 4.07 -9.98
C HIS A 91 3.13 5.02 -10.12
N GLU A 92 1.91 4.52 -9.91
CA GLU A 92 0.66 5.30 -10.00
C GLU A 92 0.38 6.08 -8.71
N ASP A 93 0.83 5.58 -7.55
CA ASP A 93 0.63 6.19 -6.24
C ASP A 93 1.94 6.29 -5.43
N PRO A 94 2.82 7.24 -5.78
CA PRO A 94 4.01 7.53 -4.98
C PRO A 94 3.68 8.08 -3.57
N MET A 95 2.44 8.52 -3.32
CA MET A 95 2.03 9.03 -2.02
C MET A 95 1.98 7.91 -0.97
N THR A 96 1.66 6.68 -1.36
CA THR A 96 1.70 5.54 -0.41
C THR A 96 3.08 5.31 0.19
N GLU A 97 4.16 5.55 -0.55
CA GLU A 97 5.52 5.45 0.01
C GLU A 97 5.80 6.58 1.01
N TYR A 98 5.28 7.78 0.76
CA TYR A 98 5.41 8.90 1.69
C TYR A 98 4.68 8.63 3.00
N LEU A 99 3.45 8.11 2.93
CA LEU A 99 2.65 7.75 4.09
C LEU A 99 3.29 6.64 4.93
N LYS A 100 3.99 5.68 4.29
CA LYS A 100 4.75 4.63 5.00
C LYS A 100 6.00 5.16 5.73
N LYS A 101 6.60 6.25 5.25
CA LYS A 101 7.77 6.88 5.89
C LYS A 101 7.39 7.71 7.12
N GLN A 102 6.13 8.13 7.21
CA GLN A 102 5.65 8.81 8.41
C GLN A 102 5.63 7.82 9.57
N PRO A 103 6.17 8.19 10.75
CA PRO A 103 6.11 7.32 11.91
C PRO A 103 4.65 7.01 12.19
N THR A 104 4.36 5.75 12.47
CA THR A 104 3.05 5.36 12.92
C THR A 104 2.70 6.14 14.18
N GLU A 105 1.41 6.35 14.45
CA GLU A 105 0.96 7.05 15.65
C GLU A 105 1.56 6.44 16.94
N LYS A 106 1.81 5.13 16.92
CA LYS A 106 2.48 4.39 18.00
C LYS A 106 3.94 4.77 18.17
N GLU A 107 4.71 4.83 17.08
CA GLU A 107 6.13 5.22 17.10
C GLU A 107 6.27 6.68 17.55
N ALA A 108 5.46 7.59 16.98
CA ALA A 108 5.43 8.98 17.40
C ALA A 108 5.03 9.14 18.89
N ALA A 109 4.12 8.30 19.39
CA ALA A 109 3.78 8.27 20.81
C ALA A 109 4.95 7.80 21.68
N GLN A 110 5.70 6.79 21.25
CA GLN A 110 6.89 6.31 21.97
C GLN A 110 7.97 7.39 22.04
N GLU A 111 8.28 8.05 20.94
CA GLU A 111 9.24 9.17 20.89
C GLU A 111 8.84 10.30 21.84
N ARG A 112 7.55 10.67 21.88
CA ARG A 112 7.04 11.66 22.85
C ARG A 112 7.25 11.20 24.28
N VAL A 113 6.94 9.95 24.60
CA VAL A 113 7.14 9.37 25.94
C VAL A 113 8.61 9.40 26.34
N GLU A 114 9.52 9.04 25.44
CA GLU A 114 10.96 9.10 25.69
C GLU A 114 11.47 10.52 25.91
N TYR A 115 10.98 11.46 25.09
CA TYR A 115 11.26 12.87 25.26
C TYR A 115 10.84 13.37 26.65
N TYR A 116 9.60 13.07 27.09
CA TYR A 116 9.12 13.44 28.42
C TYR A 116 9.93 12.80 29.55
N LYS A 117 10.28 11.51 29.42
CA LYS A 117 11.18 10.82 30.38
C LYS A 117 12.52 11.55 30.50
N SER A 118 13.10 12.00 29.39
CA SER A 118 14.37 12.74 29.40
C SER A 118 14.28 14.07 30.14
N ILE A 119 13.15 14.77 30.00
CA ILE A 119 12.89 16.04 30.70
C ILE A 119 12.74 15.79 32.20
N LEU A 120 11.97 14.78 32.60
CA LEU A 120 11.77 14.44 34.00
C LEU A 120 13.09 14.09 34.69
N GLN A 121 13.93 13.26 34.06
CA GLN A 121 15.27 12.94 34.57
C GLN A 121 16.16 14.18 34.72
N LYS A 122 16.12 15.10 33.75
CA LYS A 122 16.87 16.38 33.83
C LYS A 122 16.38 17.23 35.00
N ALA A 123 15.06 17.29 35.24
CA ALA A 123 14.48 18.02 36.35
C ALA A 123 14.86 17.42 37.71
N GLU A 124 14.83 16.09 37.84
CA GLU A 124 15.27 15.38 39.05
C GLU A 124 16.75 15.60 39.34
N LYS A 125 17.63 15.47 38.33
CA LYS A 125 19.06 15.76 38.46
C LYS A 125 19.30 17.21 38.92
N LYS A 126 18.55 18.18 38.39
CA LYS A 126 18.63 19.58 38.85
C LYS A 126 18.18 19.74 40.31
N LYS A 127 17.09 19.07 40.73
CA LYS A 127 16.62 19.09 42.12
C LYS A 127 17.67 18.50 43.08
N LEU A 128 18.27 17.37 42.73
CA LEU A 128 19.33 16.71 43.51
C LEU A 128 20.56 17.63 43.65
N LYS A 129 21.06 18.20 42.56
CA LYS A 129 22.18 19.16 42.60
C LYS A 129 21.88 20.39 43.48
N LYS A 130 20.64 20.89 43.45
CA LYS A 130 20.22 22.02 44.31
C LYS A 130 20.20 21.62 45.79
N LYS A 131 19.72 20.41 46.12
CA LYS A 131 19.69 19.88 47.49
C LYS A 131 21.10 19.66 48.04
N GLU A 132 22.01 19.11 47.23
CA GLU A 132 23.41 18.89 47.60
C GLU A 132 24.15 20.23 47.85
N LYS A 133 23.96 21.23 46.97
CA LYS A 133 24.53 22.58 47.17
C LYS A 133 24.02 23.25 48.45
N LYS A 134 22.76 23.00 48.84
CA LYS A 134 22.20 23.51 50.11
C LYS A 134 22.86 22.84 51.31
N ARG A 135 23.02 21.51 51.31
CA ARG A 135 23.70 20.76 52.39
C ARG A 135 25.14 21.22 52.62
N LYS A 136 25.93 21.36 51.54
CA LYS A 136 27.33 21.84 51.61
C LYS A 136 27.43 23.24 52.25
N ARG A 137 26.51 24.14 51.89
CA ARG A 137 26.42 25.49 52.49
C ARG A 137 26.00 25.47 53.96
N GLU A 138 25.23 24.48 54.40
CA GLU A 138 24.85 24.33 55.82
C GLU A 138 26.02 23.77 56.63
N GLU A 139 26.74 22.77 56.12
CA GLU A 139 27.96 22.23 56.74
C GLU A 139 29.04 23.32 56.92
N GLU A 140 29.37 24.10 55.88
CA GLU A 140 30.33 25.23 55.99
C GLU A 140 29.94 26.27 57.06
N LYS A 141 28.63 26.54 57.23
CA LYS A 141 28.15 27.46 58.27
C LYS A 141 28.29 26.87 59.68
N THR A 142 28.17 25.56 59.83
CA THR A 142 28.35 24.90 61.14
C THR A 142 29.83 24.82 61.54
N THR A 143 30.72 24.48 60.60
CA THR A 143 32.17 24.39 60.85
C THR A 143 32.77 25.76 61.18
N SER A 144 32.39 26.80 60.43
CA SER A 144 32.82 28.18 60.70
C SER A 144 32.34 28.71 62.06
N LYS A 145 31.12 28.36 62.50
CA LYS A 145 30.63 28.70 63.86
C LYS A 145 31.38 27.96 64.97
N ALA A 146 31.71 26.68 64.77
CA ALA A 146 32.48 25.90 65.75
C ALA A 146 33.88 26.48 65.96
N HIS A 147 34.58 26.82 64.87
CA HIS A 147 35.94 27.39 64.93
C HIS A 147 35.98 28.78 65.60
N LYS A 148 34.89 29.56 65.51
CA LYS A 148 34.77 30.87 66.17
C LYS A 148 34.47 30.77 67.67
N LYS A 149 34.02 29.62 68.16
CA LYS A 149 33.71 29.34 69.57
C LYS A 149 34.89 28.76 70.36
N SER A 150 35.91 28.28 69.65
CA SER A 150 37.12 27.67 70.23
C SER A 150 38.31 28.65 70.31
N LYS A 151 38.08 29.95 70.11
CA LYS A 151 39.06 31.02 70.12
C LYS A 151 38.60 32.10 71.10
#